data_AF-A0A9Q0PRP0-F1
#
_entry.id   AF-A0A9Q0PRP0-F1
#
_cell.length_a   1.000
_cell.length_b   1.000
_cell.length_c   1.000
_cell.angle_alpha   90.00
_cell.angle_beta   90.00
_cell.angle_gamma   90.00
#
_symmetry.space_group_name_H-M   'P 1'
#
loop_
_entity.id
_entity.type
_entity.pdbx_description
1 polymer ?
#
loop_
_entity_poly.entity_id
_entity_poly.type
_entity_poly.pdbx_seq_one_letter_code
_entity_poly.pdbx_strand_id
1 'polypeptide(L)'
;MSSVNLAVLLVVGLLLVTAKQSMQMSLRNPNAEIESSNCKLGFIHFGLVLTSDNSEKALLDSGLFVPYSENPYVDIVGRRFHIGYLNKTPLVYVKTGTQSVNVATAVQTLFLNKTFRISGIVFFGNAGSLDENVLVPGDVVVPEAVAFTGVWEWEEFRAQNKGKLVFGNYNYPENGENLLGTAAYENITLYSPSEEPKEVFWLPISSSWYKAATEELTKDLKFKRMPFW
;
A
#
# COMPACT_ATOMS: atom_id res chain seq x y z
N MET A 1 -28.81 -30.79 37.82
CA MET A 1 -28.23 -29.51 37.35
C MET A 1 -29.35 -28.49 37.26
N SER A 2 -29.21 -27.34 37.92
CA SER A 2 -30.23 -26.26 37.91
C SER A 2 -30.48 -25.76 36.48
N SER A 3 -31.73 -25.43 36.15
CA SER A 3 -32.14 -24.88 34.84
C SER A 3 -31.35 -23.64 34.44
N VAL A 4 -30.84 -22.89 35.42
CA VAL A 4 -29.97 -21.71 35.23
C VAL A 4 -28.63 -22.10 34.61
N ASN A 5 -28.04 -23.23 34.99
CA ASN A 5 -26.75 -23.68 34.44
C ASN A 5 -26.88 -24.12 32.98
N LEU A 6 -28.04 -24.67 32.59
CA LEU A 6 -28.27 -25.11 31.21
C LEU A 6 -28.49 -23.92 30.28
N ALA A 7 -29.20 -22.89 30.75
CA ALA A 7 -29.41 -21.65 29.99
C ALA A 7 -28.10 -20.88 29.77
N VAL A 8 -27.24 -20.79 30.80
CA VAL A 8 -25.92 -20.14 30.67
C VAL A 8 -25.02 -20.91 29.69
N LEU A 9 -25.00 -22.25 29.76
CA LEU A 9 -24.24 -23.08 28.81
C LEU A 9 -24.75 -22.92 27.37
N LEU A 10 -26.05 -22.80 27.16
CA LEU A 10 -26.65 -22.54 25.85
C LEU A 10 -26.25 -21.17 25.31
N VAL A 11 -26.30 -20.13 26.13
CA VAL A 11 -25.92 -18.75 25.73
C VAL A 11 -24.43 -18.66 25.43
N VAL A 12 -23.56 -19.29 26.23
CA VAL A 12 -22.11 -19.35 25.96
C VAL A 12 -21.82 -20.16 24.69
N GLY A 13 -22.54 -21.27 24.47
CA GLY A 13 -22.46 -22.05 23.24
C GLY A 13 -22.88 -21.24 22.01
N LEU A 14 -23.98 -20.50 22.07
CA LEU A 14 -24.43 -19.60 21.00
C LEU A 14 -23.45 -18.45 20.75
N LEU A 15 -22.89 -17.84 21.80
CA LEU A 15 -21.87 -16.80 21.66
C LEU A 15 -20.59 -17.33 20.99
N LEU A 16 -20.15 -18.54 21.32
CA LEU A 16 -19.01 -19.20 20.67
C LEU A 16 -19.29 -19.58 19.20
N VAL A 17 -20.55 -19.87 18.85
CA VAL A 17 -20.96 -20.16 17.46
C VAL A 17 -21.11 -18.87 16.64
N THR A 18 -21.50 -17.75 17.26
CA THR A 18 -21.60 -16.43 16.58
C THR A 18 -20.28 -15.66 16.54
N ALA A 19 -19.31 -16.01 17.39
CA ALA A 19 -17.95 -15.55 17.24
C ALA A 19 -17.42 -16.15 15.94
N LYS A 20 -17.41 -15.35 14.87
CA LYS A 20 -16.67 -15.67 13.65
C LYS A 20 -15.28 -16.12 14.10
N GLN A 21 -15.00 -17.42 14.01
CA GLN A 21 -13.66 -17.92 14.17
C GLN A 21 -12.83 -17.16 13.14
N SER A 22 -11.98 -16.24 13.59
CA SER A 22 -10.89 -15.75 12.78
C SER A 22 -9.94 -16.94 12.61
N MET A 23 -10.28 -17.85 11.69
CA MET A 23 -9.39 -18.92 11.29
C MET A 23 -8.14 -18.22 10.78
N GLN A 24 -7.03 -18.43 11.49
CA GLN A 24 -5.73 -17.99 11.02
C GLN A 24 -5.47 -18.72 9.70
N MET A 25 -5.50 -17.99 8.59
CA MET A 25 -5.38 -18.55 7.26
C MET A 25 -4.07 -19.32 7.10
N SER A 26 -4.16 -20.48 6.47
CA SER A 26 -2.97 -21.23 6.06
C SER A 26 -2.24 -20.45 4.97
N LEU A 27 -1.03 -19.96 5.29
CA LEU A 27 -0.09 -19.40 4.31
C LEU A 27 0.32 -20.40 3.21
N ARG A 28 0.02 -21.69 3.38
CA ARG A 28 0.40 -22.75 2.43
C ARG A 28 -0.47 -22.79 1.17
N ASN A 29 -1.69 -22.26 1.21
CA ASN A 29 -2.53 -22.19 0.02
C ASN A 29 -3.48 -20.98 0.08
N PRO A 30 -2.98 -19.76 -0.14
CA PRO A 30 -3.78 -18.54 -0.11
C PRO A 30 -4.91 -18.52 -1.15
N ASN A 31 -4.91 -19.46 -2.12
CA ASN A 31 -5.90 -19.55 -3.19
C ASN A 31 -7.11 -20.44 -2.86
N ALA A 32 -7.07 -21.25 -1.80
CA ALA A 32 -8.11 -22.26 -1.54
C ALA A 32 -9.49 -21.65 -1.21
N GLU A 33 -9.52 -20.52 -0.50
CA GLU A 33 -10.75 -19.72 -0.28
C GLU A 33 -11.07 -18.78 -1.46
N ILE A 34 -10.10 -18.55 -2.35
CA ILE A 34 -10.25 -17.67 -3.52
C ILE A 34 -11.01 -18.42 -4.64
N GLU A 35 -10.73 -19.71 -4.82
CA GLU A 35 -11.41 -20.56 -5.80
C GLU A 35 -12.87 -20.90 -5.44
N SER A 36 -13.26 -20.82 -4.16
CA SER A 36 -14.66 -21.02 -3.73
C SER A 36 -15.55 -19.80 -3.97
N SER A 37 -14.96 -18.63 -4.30
CA SER A 37 -15.72 -17.46 -4.73
C SER A 37 -16.10 -17.60 -6.21
N ASN A 38 -17.39 -17.85 -6.49
CA ASN A 38 -17.95 -18.01 -7.85
C ASN A 38 -17.85 -16.74 -8.74
N CYS A 39 -17.05 -15.75 -8.36
CA CYS A 39 -16.93 -14.48 -9.08
C CYS A 39 -15.99 -14.65 -10.27
N LYS A 40 -16.52 -15.09 -11.41
CA LYS A 40 -15.84 -15.03 -12.70
C LYS A 40 -16.10 -13.65 -13.33
N LEU A 41 -15.29 -12.67 -12.97
CA LEU A 41 -15.35 -11.37 -13.63
C LEU A 41 -14.72 -11.45 -15.03
N GLY A 42 -15.51 -11.08 -16.04
CA GLY A 42 -15.10 -11.12 -17.45
C GLY A 42 -14.15 -9.98 -17.86
N PHE A 43 -14.01 -8.95 -17.03
CA PHE A 43 -13.27 -7.72 -17.34
C PHE A 43 -11.91 -7.67 -16.66
N ILE A 44 -10.98 -6.97 -17.31
CA ILE A 44 -9.69 -6.58 -16.73
C ILE A 44 -9.92 -5.32 -15.90
N HIS A 45 -9.46 -5.31 -14.65
CA HIS A 45 -9.61 -4.17 -13.74
C HIS A 45 -8.28 -3.43 -13.54
N PHE A 46 -8.37 -2.18 -13.13
CA PHE A 46 -7.28 -1.51 -12.43
C PHE A 46 -7.43 -1.71 -10.92
N GLY A 47 -6.31 -1.87 -10.24
CA GLY A 47 -6.25 -1.89 -8.78
C GLY A 47 -6.04 -0.47 -8.26
N LEU A 48 -6.76 -0.08 -7.22
CA LEU A 48 -6.57 1.17 -6.51
C LEU A 48 -6.32 0.90 -5.03
N VAL A 49 -5.17 1.34 -4.53
CA VAL A 49 -4.76 1.10 -3.13
C VAL A 49 -4.82 2.40 -2.35
N LEU A 50 -5.59 2.40 -1.25
CA LEU A 50 -5.84 3.57 -0.41
C LEU A 50 -5.30 3.33 1.00
N THR A 51 -4.48 4.24 1.51
CA THR A 51 -3.82 4.11 2.83
C THR A 51 -4.50 4.87 3.95
N SER A 52 -5.51 5.70 3.64
CA SER A 52 -6.19 6.54 4.63
C SER A 52 -7.68 6.65 4.37
N ASP A 53 -8.44 6.94 5.42
CA ASP A 53 -9.88 7.24 5.32
C ASP A 53 -10.14 8.51 4.50
N ASN A 54 -9.22 9.47 4.52
CA ASN A 54 -9.32 10.69 3.72
C ASN A 54 -9.25 10.37 2.21
N SER A 55 -8.36 9.46 1.80
CA SER A 55 -8.25 9.04 0.40
C SER A 55 -9.51 8.30 -0.08
N GLU A 56 -10.08 7.44 0.77
CA GLU A 56 -11.34 6.74 0.48
C GLU A 56 -12.51 7.73 0.41
N LYS A 57 -12.60 8.65 1.37
CA LYS A 57 -13.61 9.70 1.36
C LYS A 57 -13.53 10.56 0.10
N ALA A 58 -12.34 10.98 -0.32
CA ALA A 58 -12.16 11.75 -1.55
C ALA A 58 -12.65 11.00 -2.80
N LEU A 59 -12.36 9.69 -2.88
CA LEU A 59 -12.86 8.84 -3.96
C LEU A 59 -14.39 8.78 -3.96
N LEU A 60 -15.02 8.56 -2.81
CA LEU A 60 -16.46 8.43 -2.70
C LEU A 60 -17.19 9.76 -2.93
N ASP A 61 -16.69 10.85 -2.33
CA ASP A 61 -17.25 12.20 -2.47
C ASP A 61 -17.14 12.72 -3.91
N SER A 62 -16.19 12.20 -4.71
CA SER A 62 -16.09 12.54 -6.13
C SER A 62 -17.32 12.13 -6.95
N GLY A 63 -18.09 11.14 -6.48
CA GLY A 63 -19.20 10.55 -7.22
C GLY A 63 -18.80 9.75 -8.47
N LEU A 64 -17.49 9.57 -8.71
CA LEU A 64 -16.99 8.89 -9.91
C LEU A 64 -17.00 7.37 -9.79
N PHE A 65 -16.96 6.85 -8.55
CA PHE A 65 -16.98 5.42 -8.28
C PHE A 65 -18.42 4.91 -8.18
N VAL A 66 -18.76 3.91 -8.99
CA VAL A 66 -20.05 3.25 -9.02
C VAL A 66 -19.86 1.76 -8.75
N PRO A 67 -20.35 1.22 -7.62
CA PRO A 67 -20.22 -0.20 -7.31
C PRO A 67 -21.02 -1.08 -8.27
N TYR A 68 -20.59 -2.33 -8.49
CA TYR A 68 -21.39 -3.31 -9.24
C TYR A 68 -22.69 -3.67 -8.51
N SER A 69 -23.74 -3.98 -9.26
CA SER A 69 -25.07 -4.29 -8.71
C SER A 69 -25.12 -5.62 -7.97
N GLU A 70 -24.49 -6.66 -8.50
CA GLU A 70 -24.60 -8.02 -7.95
C GLU A 70 -23.46 -8.37 -6.97
N ASN A 71 -22.28 -7.78 -7.15
CA ASN A 71 -21.10 -8.05 -6.33
C ASN A 71 -20.29 -6.76 -6.10
N PRO A 72 -20.77 -5.85 -5.24
CA PRO A 72 -20.13 -4.54 -5.02
C PRO A 72 -18.82 -4.63 -4.23
N TYR A 73 -18.57 -5.75 -3.55
CA TYR A 73 -17.32 -5.99 -2.81
C TYR A 73 -17.10 -7.49 -2.55
N VAL A 74 -15.87 -7.83 -2.15
CA VAL A 74 -15.48 -9.13 -1.59
C VAL A 74 -14.54 -8.92 -0.41
N ASP A 75 -14.73 -9.68 0.66
CA ASP A 75 -13.86 -9.65 1.85
C ASP A 75 -12.83 -10.78 1.76
N ILE A 76 -11.53 -10.45 1.78
CA ILE A 76 -10.42 -11.41 1.67
C ILE A 76 -9.38 -11.08 2.75
N VAL A 77 -9.02 -12.07 3.59
CA VAL A 77 -8.03 -11.94 4.68
C VAL A 77 -8.32 -10.70 5.56
N GLY A 78 -9.60 -10.47 5.90
CA GLY A 78 -10.01 -9.33 6.73
C GLY A 78 -9.97 -7.95 6.05
N ARG A 79 -9.82 -7.89 4.73
CA ARG A 79 -9.82 -6.65 3.93
C ARG A 79 -10.98 -6.67 2.94
N ARG A 80 -11.63 -5.54 2.76
CA ARG A 80 -12.71 -5.37 1.79
C ARG A 80 -12.17 -4.81 0.48
N PHE A 81 -12.38 -5.54 -0.59
CA PHE A 81 -12.08 -5.14 -1.96
C PHE A 81 -13.39 -4.71 -2.60
N HIS A 82 -13.53 -3.42 -2.88
CA HIS A 82 -14.71 -2.84 -3.52
C HIS A 82 -14.57 -2.95 -5.03
N ILE A 83 -15.62 -3.43 -5.68
CA ILE A 83 -15.62 -3.76 -7.11
C ILE A 83 -16.66 -2.88 -7.80
N GLY A 84 -16.24 -2.20 -8.86
CA GLY A 84 -17.08 -1.23 -9.52
C GLY A 84 -16.47 -0.64 -10.77
N TYR A 85 -16.99 0.53 -11.15
CA TYR A 85 -16.47 1.37 -12.21
C TYR A 85 -16.00 2.69 -11.62
N LEU A 86 -14.85 3.19 -12.09
CA LEU A 86 -14.46 4.58 -11.95
C LEU A 86 -14.60 5.24 -13.31
N ASN A 87 -15.60 6.12 -13.47
CA ASN A 87 -15.90 6.75 -14.76
C ASN A 87 -15.95 5.73 -15.93
N LYS A 88 -16.75 4.66 -15.78
CA LYS A 88 -16.91 3.53 -16.73
C LYS A 88 -15.70 2.59 -16.88
N THR A 89 -14.57 2.87 -16.24
CA THR A 89 -13.41 1.97 -16.22
C THR A 89 -13.55 0.96 -15.08
N PRO A 90 -13.49 -0.36 -15.34
CA PRO A 90 -13.53 -1.38 -14.28
C PRO A 90 -12.40 -1.18 -13.26
N LEU A 91 -12.76 -1.09 -11.99
CA LEU A 91 -11.86 -0.81 -10.88
C LEU A 91 -12.13 -1.77 -9.71
N VAL A 92 -11.05 -2.21 -9.07
CA VAL A 92 -11.09 -2.79 -7.72
C VAL A 92 -10.28 -1.89 -6.80
N TYR A 93 -10.90 -1.33 -5.75
CA TYR A 93 -10.15 -0.59 -4.73
C TYR A 93 -10.16 -1.28 -3.38
N VAL A 94 -9.10 -1.07 -2.60
CA VAL A 94 -8.94 -1.62 -1.26
C VAL A 94 -8.30 -0.59 -0.34
N LYS A 95 -8.86 -0.46 0.86
CA LYS A 95 -8.26 0.31 1.94
C LYS A 95 -7.33 -0.56 2.77
N THR A 96 -6.06 -0.18 2.86
CA THR A 96 -5.00 -0.99 3.49
C THR A 96 -4.47 -0.41 4.79
N GLY A 97 -4.76 0.86 5.09
CA GLY A 97 -4.08 1.60 6.16
C GLY A 97 -2.62 1.90 5.80
N THR A 98 -1.84 2.32 6.79
CA THR A 98 -0.46 2.81 6.59
C THR A 98 0.63 1.77 6.81
N GLN A 99 0.30 0.58 7.34
CA GLN A 99 1.31 -0.44 7.62
C GLN A 99 1.74 -1.14 6.32
N SER A 100 3.05 -1.15 6.05
CA SER A 100 3.64 -1.70 4.82
C SER A 100 3.26 -3.15 4.56
N VAL A 101 3.20 -4.00 5.60
CA VAL A 101 2.77 -5.41 5.48
C VAL A 101 1.31 -5.52 5.01
N ASN A 102 0.44 -4.61 5.45
CA ASN A 102 -0.96 -4.59 5.02
C ASN A 102 -1.08 -4.18 3.55
N VAL A 103 -0.30 -3.17 3.13
CA VAL A 103 -0.22 -2.74 1.73
C VAL A 103 0.30 -3.88 0.85
N ALA A 104 1.42 -4.49 1.24
CA ALA A 104 2.04 -5.59 0.50
C ALA A 104 1.08 -6.77 0.33
N THR A 105 0.40 -7.19 1.41
CA THR A 105 -0.58 -8.27 1.36
C THR A 105 -1.74 -7.95 0.42
N ALA A 106 -2.27 -6.72 0.47
CA ALA A 106 -3.38 -6.32 -0.39
C ALA A 106 -3.00 -6.23 -1.86
N VAL A 107 -1.82 -5.67 -2.16
CA VAL A 107 -1.25 -5.64 -3.52
C VAL A 107 -1.04 -7.06 -4.05
N GLN A 108 -0.49 -7.96 -3.24
CA GLN A 108 -0.31 -9.36 -3.61
C GLN A 108 -1.66 -10.03 -3.88
N THR A 109 -2.68 -9.79 -3.06
CA THR A 109 -4.04 -10.29 -3.29
C THR A 109 -4.64 -9.74 -4.58
N LEU A 110 -4.47 -8.45 -4.88
CA LEU A 110 -4.94 -7.85 -6.14
C LEU A 110 -4.35 -8.57 -7.36
N PHE A 111 -3.05 -8.84 -7.37
CA PHE A 111 -2.39 -9.48 -8.50
C PHE A 111 -2.65 -10.98 -8.62
N LEU A 112 -2.61 -11.72 -7.50
CA LEU A 112 -2.73 -13.18 -7.55
C LEU A 112 -4.17 -13.67 -7.66
N ASN A 113 -5.14 -12.84 -7.29
CA ASN A 113 -6.53 -13.24 -7.35
C ASN A 113 -7.03 -13.21 -8.81
N LYS A 114 -7.21 -14.41 -9.37
CA LYS A 114 -7.73 -14.62 -10.74
C LYS A 114 -9.11 -13.98 -10.97
N THR A 115 -9.90 -13.74 -9.92
CA THR A 115 -11.17 -13.03 -10.00
C THR A 115 -10.98 -11.57 -10.41
N PHE A 116 -9.97 -10.87 -9.87
CA PHE A 116 -9.85 -9.43 -10.13
C PHE A 116 -9.26 -9.11 -11.51
N ARG A 117 -8.38 -9.98 -12.05
CA ARG A 117 -7.73 -9.78 -13.35
C ARG A 117 -7.15 -8.36 -13.48
N ILE A 118 -6.19 -8.02 -12.61
CA ILE A 118 -5.61 -6.69 -12.52
C ILE A 118 -4.56 -6.46 -13.62
N SER A 119 -4.68 -5.35 -14.36
CA SER A 119 -3.70 -4.91 -15.36
C SER A 119 -2.65 -3.93 -14.84
N GLY A 120 -2.92 -3.29 -13.70
CA GLY A 120 -2.02 -2.32 -13.09
C GLY A 120 -2.60 -1.79 -11.79
N ILE A 121 -1.74 -1.23 -10.96
CA ILE A 121 -2.13 -0.65 -9.67
C ILE A 121 -1.80 0.83 -9.68
N VAL A 122 -2.79 1.63 -9.27
CA VAL A 122 -2.64 3.04 -8.96
C VAL A 122 -2.58 3.18 -7.45
N PHE A 123 -1.60 3.95 -6.99
CA PHE A 123 -1.50 4.42 -5.62
C PHE A 123 -1.61 5.93 -5.62
N PHE A 124 -2.46 6.50 -4.75
CA PHE A 124 -2.45 7.93 -4.47
C PHE A 124 -2.68 8.18 -2.97
N GLY A 125 -2.19 9.31 -2.51
CA GLY A 125 -2.32 9.75 -1.13
C GLY A 125 -1.73 11.13 -0.93
N ASN A 126 -1.68 11.56 0.32
CA ASN A 126 -1.01 12.78 0.72
C ASN A 126 0.45 12.50 1.08
N ALA A 127 1.32 13.47 0.82
CA ALA A 127 2.73 13.46 1.19
C ALA A 127 3.15 14.82 1.74
N GLY A 128 4.23 14.86 2.50
CA GLY A 128 4.90 16.10 2.87
C GLY A 128 5.93 16.49 1.80
N SER A 129 6.14 17.79 1.61
CA SER A 129 7.27 18.29 0.82
C SER A 129 8.48 18.52 1.71
N LEU A 130 9.67 18.17 1.21
CA LEU A 130 10.94 18.57 1.80
C LEU A 130 11.46 19.90 1.21
N ASP A 131 10.80 20.40 0.16
CA ASP A 131 11.11 21.68 -0.47
C ASP A 131 9.87 22.58 -0.44
N GLU A 132 9.86 23.50 0.51
CA GLU A 132 8.77 24.47 0.72
C GLU A 132 8.71 25.57 -0.35
N ASN A 133 9.77 25.74 -1.15
CA ASN A 133 9.82 26.75 -2.21
C ASN A 133 9.27 26.23 -3.54
N VAL A 134 9.25 24.90 -3.71
CA VAL A 134 8.82 24.25 -4.95
C VAL A 134 7.38 23.78 -4.89
N LEU A 135 6.99 23.13 -3.78
CA LEU A 135 5.66 22.53 -3.58
C LEU A 135 4.97 23.13 -2.37
N VAL A 136 3.70 23.51 -2.54
CA VAL A 136 2.85 24.00 -1.46
C VAL A 136 1.76 22.99 -1.11
N PRO A 137 1.20 23.02 0.13
CA PRO A 137 0.07 22.18 0.49
C PRO A 137 -1.09 22.34 -0.51
N GLY A 138 -1.54 21.23 -1.08
CA GLY A 138 -2.58 21.20 -2.10
C GLY A 138 -2.07 20.92 -3.51
N ASP A 139 -0.76 21.03 -3.76
CA ASP A 139 -0.17 20.62 -5.03
C ASP A 139 -0.29 19.10 -5.23
N VAL A 140 -0.54 18.70 -6.48
CA VAL A 140 -0.59 17.30 -6.91
C VAL A 140 0.68 16.99 -7.69
N VAL A 141 1.36 15.91 -7.31
CA VAL A 141 2.63 15.51 -7.91
C VAL A 141 2.52 14.09 -8.45
N VAL A 142 3.05 13.89 -9.66
CA VAL A 142 3.32 12.57 -10.23
C VAL A 142 4.81 12.29 -10.03
N PRO A 143 5.21 11.34 -9.16
CA PRO A 143 6.62 11.07 -8.93
C PRO A 143 7.23 10.34 -10.12
N GLU A 144 8.45 10.70 -10.49
CA GLU A 144 9.24 9.97 -11.49
C GLU A 144 9.93 8.74 -10.90
N ALA A 145 10.23 8.79 -9.61
CA ALA A 145 10.81 7.69 -8.85
C ALA A 145 10.37 7.77 -7.40
N VAL A 146 10.44 6.63 -6.70
CA VAL A 146 10.19 6.52 -5.27
C VAL A 146 11.37 5.80 -4.62
N ALA A 147 11.71 6.15 -3.38
CA ALA A 147 12.73 5.46 -2.60
C ALA A 147 12.13 4.88 -1.34
N PHE A 148 12.56 3.68 -0.96
CA PHE A 148 12.20 3.10 0.32
C PHE A 148 13.26 3.45 1.36
N THR A 149 12.95 4.39 2.24
CA THR A 149 13.90 4.97 3.22
C THR A 149 13.68 4.43 4.63
N GLY A 150 12.89 3.36 4.77
CA GLY A 150 12.45 2.84 6.07
C GLY A 150 13.37 1.81 6.71
N VAL A 151 14.35 1.28 5.96
CA VAL A 151 15.25 0.23 6.45
C VAL A 151 16.67 0.78 6.55
N TRP A 152 17.23 0.58 7.73
CA TRP A 152 18.53 1.09 8.13
C TRP A 152 19.32 -0.02 8.80
N GLU A 153 20.59 -0.13 8.42
CA GLU A 153 21.55 -1.02 9.04
C GLU A 153 22.45 -0.19 9.96
N TRP A 154 22.60 -0.68 11.20
CA TRP A 154 23.56 -0.11 12.13
C TRP A 154 24.96 -0.55 11.75
N GLU A 155 25.85 0.41 11.54
CA GLU A 155 27.25 0.12 11.24
C GLU A 155 28.01 -0.26 12.51
N GLU A 156 29.10 -1.00 12.34
CA GLU A 156 30.00 -1.32 13.44
C GLU A 156 30.52 -0.04 14.12
N PHE A 157 30.62 -0.07 15.45
CA PHE A 157 31.14 1.07 16.20
C PHE A 157 32.58 1.38 15.77
N ARG A 158 32.79 2.60 15.25
CA ARG A 158 34.06 3.08 14.64
C ARG A 158 34.44 2.38 13.33
N ALA A 159 33.46 1.88 12.57
CA ALA A 159 33.67 1.49 11.18
C ALA A 159 34.39 2.60 10.40
N GLN A 160 35.35 2.21 9.54
CA GLN A 160 36.08 3.18 8.70
C GLN A 160 35.16 3.85 7.67
N ASN A 161 34.18 3.10 7.17
CA ASN A 161 33.13 3.61 6.31
C ASN A 161 31.94 4.02 7.18
N LYS A 162 31.70 5.34 7.28
CA LYS A 162 30.56 5.88 8.02
C LYS A 162 29.29 5.76 7.19
N GLY A 163 28.22 5.28 7.80
CA GLY A 163 26.87 5.36 7.24
C GLY A 163 26.41 6.80 7.04
N LYS A 164 25.39 7.01 6.21
CA LYS A 164 24.87 8.35 5.88
C LYS A 164 24.31 9.08 7.11
N LEU A 165 23.76 8.36 8.09
CA LEU A 165 23.31 8.92 9.36
C LEU A 165 24.42 8.81 10.40
N VAL A 166 24.96 9.95 10.84
CA VAL A 166 25.99 10.03 11.87
C VAL A 166 25.38 10.61 13.14
N PHE A 167 25.15 9.77 14.16
CA PHE A 167 24.43 10.17 15.38
C PHE A 167 25.14 11.27 16.16
N GLY A 168 26.47 11.28 16.11
CA GLY A 168 27.29 12.31 16.74
C GLY A 168 27.03 13.75 16.29
N ASN A 169 26.46 13.94 15.08
CA ASN A 169 26.08 15.25 14.55
C ASN A 169 24.79 15.80 15.17
N TYR A 170 24.07 14.98 15.92
CA TYR A 170 22.77 15.30 16.54
C TYR A 170 22.84 15.17 18.06
N ASN A 171 24.04 15.05 18.64
CA ASN A 171 24.19 15.09 20.09
C ASN A 171 23.75 16.46 20.61
N TYR A 172 23.15 16.45 21.81
CA TYR A 172 22.80 17.66 22.53
C TYR A 172 23.39 17.60 23.94
N PRO A 173 24.00 18.67 24.47
CA PRO A 173 24.07 20.03 23.92
C PRO A 173 25.17 20.27 22.88
N GLU A 174 26.18 19.41 22.79
CA GLU A 174 27.32 19.57 21.89
C GLU A 174 27.50 18.33 21.01
N ASN A 175 27.86 18.56 19.75
CA ASN A 175 28.20 17.51 18.79
C ASN A 175 29.49 16.78 19.18
N GLY A 176 29.60 15.50 18.88
CA GLY A 176 30.79 14.71 19.24
C GLY A 176 30.68 13.22 18.93
N GLU A 177 31.64 12.43 19.40
CA GLU A 177 31.55 10.97 19.31
C GLU A 177 30.27 10.49 20.00
N ASN A 178 29.56 9.55 19.38
CA ASN A 178 28.36 8.94 19.93
C ASN A 178 28.53 7.42 19.85
N LEU A 179 28.23 6.72 20.96
CA LEU A 179 28.33 5.25 21.06
C LEU A 179 27.36 4.51 20.10
N LEU A 180 26.31 5.19 19.65
CA LEU A 180 25.45 4.72 18.57
C LEU A 180 26.22 4.63 17.24
N GLY A 181 27.28 5.43 17.04
CA GLY A 181 28.08 5.37 15.82
C GLY A 181 27.35 5.95 14.61
N THR A 182 27.11 5.12 13.60
CA THR A 182 26.48 5.52 12.33
C THR A 182 25.49 4.46 11.83
N ALA A 183 24.54 4.87 11.00
CA ALA A 183 23.65 3.96 10.28
C ALA A 183 23.62 4.28 8.78
N ALA A 184 23.57 3.24 7.96
CA ALA A 184 23.35 3.34 6.52
C ALA A 184 21.91 2.93 6.18
N TYR A 185 21.34 3.52 5.14
CA TYR A 185 20.08 3.03 4.61
C TYR A 185 20.39 1.82 3.72
N GLU A 186 19.51 0.83 3.73
CA GLU A 186 19.64 -0.35 2.86
C GLU A 186 19.07 -0.01 1.47
N ASN A 187 19.82 -0.32 0.42
CA ASN A 187 19.26 -0.30 -0.94
C ASN A 187 18.21 -1.41 -1.06
N ILE A 188 17.25 -1.24 -1.96
CA ILE A 188 16.32 -2.32 -2.27
C ILE A 188 16.81 -3.12 -3.49
N THR A 189 16.59 -4.43 -3.47
CA THR A 189 16.83 -5.28 -4.63
C THR A 189 15.61 -5.27 -5.54
N LEU A 190 15.77 -4.73 -6.75
CA LEU A 190 14.76 -4.77 -7.80
C LEU A 190 14.88 -6.07 -8.59
N TYR A 191 13.78 -6.82 -8.62
CA TYR A 191 13.63 -8.02 -9.43
C TYR A 191 12.82 -7.70 -10.69
N SER A 192 13.27 -8.22 -11.84
CA SER A 192 12.53 -8.14 -13.10
C SER A 192 12.53 -9.49 -13.82
N PRO A 193 11.55 -9.79 -14.69
CA PRO A 193 11.50 -11.08 -15.39
C PRO A 193 12.64 -11.28 -16.40
N SER A 194 13.24 -10.20 -16.90
CA SER A 194 14.15 -10.21 -18.05
C SER A 194 15.56 -9.70 -17.75
N GLU A 195 15.80 -9.18 -16.54
CA GLU A 195 17.10 -8.65 -16.13
C GLU A 195 17.51 -9.25 -14.79
N GLU A 196 18.82 -9.40 -14.60
CA GLU A 196 19.39 -9.79 -13.31
C GLU A 196 18.96 -8.82 -12.20
N PRO A 197 18.79 -9.29 -10.96
CA PRO A 197 18.45 -8.43 -9.82
C PRO A 197 19.46 -7.29 -9.66
N LYS A 198 18.98 -6.09 -9.35
CA LYS A 198 19.82 -4.89 -9.20
C LYS A 198 19.50 -4.19 -7.89
N GLU A 199 20.52 -3.73 -7.19
CA GLU A 199 20.34 -2.80 -6.09
C GLU A 199 19.99 -1.41 -6.61
N VAL A 200 18.93 -0.83 -6.08
CA VAL A 200 18.48 0.52 -6.42
C VAL A 200 18.11 1.28 -5.15
N PHE A 201 18.46 2.57 -5.11
CA PHE A 201 17.91 3.49 -4.12
C PHE A 201 16.60 4.10 -4.62
N TRP A 202 16.63 4.63 -5.84
CA TRP A 202 15.46 5.14 -6.53
C TRP A 202 14.83 4.04 -7.39
N LEU A 203 13.60 3.67 -7.07
CA LEU A 203 12.76 2.83 -7.91
C LEU A 203 12.07 3.71 -8.97
N PRO A 204 12.44 3.61 -10.25
CA PRO A 204 11.85 4.43 -11.29
C PRO A 204 10.39 4.00 -11.56
N ILE A 205 9.52 4.97 -11.79
CA ILE A 205 8.19 4.73 -12.32
C ILE A 205 8.29 4.48 -13.82
N SER A 206 7.50 3.54 -14.34
CA SER A 206 7.45 3.26 -15.78
C SER A 206 7.11 4.53 -16.57
N SER A 207 7.89 4.79 -17.64
CA SER A 207 7.73 5.99 -18.46
C SER A 207 6.34 6.12 -19.08
N SER A 208 5.68 5.01 -19.42
CA SER A 208 4.32 5.02 -19.96
C SER A 208 3.30 5.49 -18.94
N TRP A 209 3.40 5.02 -17.70
CA TRP A 209 2.54 5.41 -16.59
C TRP A 209 2.79 6.85 -16.15
N TYR A 210 4.06 7.25 -16.04
CA TYR A 210 4.43 8.63 -15.73
C TYR A 210 3.87 9.61 -16.77
N LYS A 211 4.05 9.30 -18.05
CA LYS A 211 3.54 10.12 -19.15
C LYS A 211 2.01 10.22 -19.12
N ALA A 212 1.32 9.09 -18.98
CA ALA A 212 -0.15 9.07 -18.91
C ALA A 212 -0.68 9.89 -17.73
N ALA A 213 -0.11 9.72 -16.53
CA ALA A 213 -0.51 10.48 -15.35
C ALA A 213 -0.21 11.99 -15.48
N THR A 214 0.93 12.34 -16.07
CA THR A 214 1.30 13.75 -16.30
C THR A 214 0.39 14.40 -17.34
N GLU A 215 0.07 13.69 -18.43
CA GLU A 215 -0.86 14.16 -19.44
C GLU A 215 -2.24 14.44 -18.84
N GLU A 216 -2.79 13.51 -18.04
CA GLU A 216 -4.06 13.74 -17.34
C GLU A 216 -4.00 14.93 -16.38
N LEU A 217 -2.93 15.05 -15.58
CA LEU A 217 -2.77 16.16 -14.63
C LEU A 217 -2.70 17.51 -15.35
N THR A 218 -2.16 17.55 -16.57
CA THR A 218 -1.90 18.80 -17.31
C THR A 218 -3.00 19.22 -18.29
N LYS A 219 -4.06 18.42 -18.45
CA LYS A 219 -5.22 18.78 -19.29
C LYS A 219 -5.86 20.09 -18.85
N ASP A 220 -5.93 20.32 -17.53
CA ASP A 220 -6.58 21.49 -16.94
C ASP A 220 -5.64 22.33 -16.05
N LEU A 221 -4.36 21.93 -15.90
CA LEU A 221 -3.38 22.58 -15.01
C LEU A 221 -1.99 22.72 -15.67
N LYS A 222 -1.20 23.73 -15.26
CA LYS A 222 0.17 23.92 -15.76
C LYS A 222 1.19 23.19 -14.86
N PHE A 223 2.03 22.33 -15.45
CA PHE A 223 3.09 21.64 -14.73
C PHE A 223 4.25 22.59 -14.38
N LYS A 224 4.71 22.56 -13.12
CA LYS A 224 5.98 23.18 -12.71
C LYS A 224 7.05 22.10 -12.72
N ARG A 225 7.92 22.11 -13.75
CA ARG A 225 9.00 21.12 -13.91
C ARG A 225 10.02 21.28 -12.77
N MET A 226 10.34 20.20 -12.07
CA MET A 226 11.36 20.20 -11.01
C MET A 226 12.76 20.02 -11.60
N PRO A 227 13.79 20.72 -11.10
CA PRO A 227 15.18 20.36 -11.36
C PRO A 227 15.55 19.09 -10.58
N PHE A 228 16.24 18.15 -11.22
CA PHE A 228 16.81 16.96 -10.56
C PHE A 228 18.05 17.35 -9.75
N TRP A 229 18.25 16.67 -8.62
CA TRP A 229 19.48 16.70 -7.82
C TRP A 229 20.53 15.75 -8.39
#